data_AF-A0A2G8HSF0-F1
#
_entry.id   AF-A0A2G8HSF0-F1
#
_cell.length_a   1.000
_cell.length_b   1.000
_cell.length_c   1.000
_cell.angle_alpha   90.00
_cell.angle_beta   90.00
_cell.angle_gamma   90.00
#
_symmetry.space_group_name_H-M   'P 1'
#
loop_
_entity.id
_entity.type
_entity.pdbx_description
1 polymer ?
#
loop_
_entity_poly.entity_id
_entity_poly.type
_entity_poly.pdbx_seq_one_letter_code
_entity_poly.pdbx_strand_id
1 'polypeptide(L)'
;MSFIRVEDGKKWINTFVAIISILAGFVAIRFVGQLGEWFDLEAKVSNFLAVSQGLGIVVGLGTFIGILKNKNASTHMQEVYSELVKVIWPDKDSVLKMTVGLVITVSIISGIFVLVDFSFRKVLELLY
;
A
#
# COMPACT_ATOMS: atom_id res chain seq x y z
N MET A 1 -19.54 -16.11 0.81
CA MET A 1 -20.41 -15.02 1.32
C MET A 1 -19.65 -13.72 1.21
N SER A 2 -20.14 -12.74 0.46
CA SER A 2 -19.47 -11.44 0.36
C SER A 2 -19.48 -10.76 1.74
N PHE A 3 -18.30 -10.43 2.25
CA PHE A 3 -18.14 -9.69 3.51
C PHE A 3 -18.61 -8.22 3.41
N ILE A 4 -18.98 -7.78 2.21
CA ILE A 4 -19.26 -6.39 1.88
C ILE A 4 -20.71 -6.32 1.35
N ARG A 5 -21.60 -5.70 2.13
CA ARG A 5 -22.97 -5.39 1.72
C ARG A 5 -23.03 -3.96 1.22
N VAL A 6 -23.88 -3.70 0.23
CA VAL A 6 -24.06 -2.36 -0.36
C VAL A 6 -24.56 -1.35 0.69
N GLU A 7 -25.36 -1.81 1.66
CA GLU A 7 -25.87 -0.99 2.77
C GLU A 7 -24.79 -0.47 3.72
N ASP A 8 -23.64 -1.15 3.85
CA ASP A 8 -22.55 -0.77 4.76
C ASP A 8 -21.56 0.25 4.16
N GLY A 9 -21.79 0.71 2.92
CA GLY A 9 -20.83 1.51 2.16
C GLY A 9 -20.37 2.80 2.86
N LYS A 10 -21.29 3.52 3.52
CA LYS A 10 -20.95 4.74 4.25
C LYS A 10 -19.97 4.48 5.41
N LYS A 11 -20.11 3.35 6.10
CA LYS A 11 -19.22 2.98 7.22
C LYS A 11 -17.82 2.66 6.71
N TRP A 12 -17.72 1.88 5.64
CA TRP A 12 -16.44 1.51 5.03
C TRP A 12 -15.72 2.71 4.42
N ILE A 13 -16.44 3.59 3.71
CA ILE A 13 -15.88 4.82 3.14
C ILE A 13 -15.35 5.73 4.26
N ASN A 14 -16.14 5.97 5.31
CA ASN A 14 -15.68 6.81 6.43
C ASN A 14 -14.46 6.21 7.15
N THR A 15 -14.44 4.88 7.33
CA THR A 15 -13.30 4.17 7.92
C THR A 15 -12.05 4.31 7.04
N PHE A 16 -12.18 4.15 5.73
CA PHE A 16 -11.08 4.34 4.79
C PHE A 16 -10.53 5.77 4.82
N VAL A 17 -11.41 6.78 4.75
CA VAL A 17 -10.99 8.19 4.81
C VAL A 17 -10.32 8.51 6.14
N ALA A 18 -10.80 7.94 7.25
CA ALA A 18 -10.17 8.09 8.56
C ALA A 18 -8.74 7.53 8.57
N ILE A 19 -8.52 6.32 8.05
CA ILE A 19 -7.19 5.70 7.97
C ILE A 19 -6.25 6.56 7.12
N ILE A 20 -6.69 7.02 5.95
CA ILE A 20 -5.88 7.87 5.06
C ILE A 20 -5.53 9.20 5.73
N SER A 21 -6.46 9.77 6.50
CA SER A 21 -6.24 11.02 7.22
C SER A 21 -5.23 10.87 8.37
N ILE A 22 -5.28 9.74 9.08
CA ILE A 22 -4.28 9.39 10.11
C ILE A 22 -2.90 9.21 9.47
N LEU A 23 -2.82 8.51 8.33
CA LEU A 23 -1.58 8.34 7.59
C LEU A 23 -1.01 9.68 7.10
N ALA A 24 -1.86 10.57 6.59
CA ALA A 24 -1.45 11.91 6.18
C ALA A 24 -0.89 12.71 7.37
N GLY A 25 -1.55 12.66 8.52
CA GLY A 25 -1.04 13.28 9.75
C GLY A 25 0.29 12.68 10.21
N PHE A 26 0.44 11.35 10.15
CA PHE A 26 1.70 10.67 10.49
C PHE A 26 2.85 11.07 9.55
N VAL A 27 2.60 11.11 8.25
CA VAL A 27 3.58 11.56 7.25
C VAL A 27 3.97 13.01 7.51
N ALA A 28 3.02 13.89 7.85
CA ALA A 28 3.30 15.28 8.20
C ALA A 28 4.21 15.39 9.43
N ILE A 29 3.98 14.58 10.48
CA ILE A 29 4.85 14.54 11.67
C ILE A 29 6.28 14.14 11.29
N ARG A 30 6.43 13.08 10.49
CA ARG A 30 7.75 12.61 10.04
C ARG A 30 8.48 13.65 9.19
N PHE A 31 7.75 14.29 8.28
CA PHE A 31 8.28 15.34 7.43
C PHE A 31 8.75 16.56 8.24
N VAL A 32 7.94 17.02 9.20
CA VAL A 32 8.33 18.12 10.09
C VAL A 32 9.52 17.72 10.95
N GLY A 33 9.59 16.48 11.44
CA GLY A 33 10.76 15.96 12.16
C GLY A 33 12.04 16.06 11.33
N GLN A 34 12.00 15.59 10.08
CA GLN A 34 13.14 15.66 9.17
C GLN A 34 13.55 17.10 8.83
N LEU A 35 12.59 18.02 8.67
CA LEU A 35 12.89 19.44 8.54
C LEU A 35 13.52 20.02 9.81
N GLY A 36 13.11 19.54 10.98
CA GLY A 36 13.69 19.89 12.27
C GLY A 36 15.19 19.64 12.33
N GLU A 37 15.61 18.46 11.88
CA GLU A 37 17.02 18.07 11.79
C GLU A 37 17.80 18.90 10.76
N TRP A 38 17.20 19.16 9.58
CA TRP A 38 17.88 19.88 8.50
C TRP A 38 18.13 21.36 8.79
N PHE A 39 17.27 21.99 9.59
CA PHE A 39 17.33 23.42 9.90
C PHE A 39 17.65 23.70 11.37
N ASP A 40 17.97 22.67 12.16
CA ASP A 40 18.24 22.75 13.60
C ASP A 40 17.13 23.53 14.35
N LEU A 41 15.86 23.28 13.99
CA LEU A 41 14.72 23.97 14.61
C LEU A 41 14.52 23.57 16.07
N GLU A 42 15.09 22.43 16.49
CA GLU A 42 15.05 21.97 17.87
C GLU A 42 15.76 22.95 18.82
N ALA A 43 16.80 23.64 18.34
CA ALA A 43 17.50 24.68 19.09
C ALA A 43 16.75 26.03 19.15
N LYS A 44 15.80 26.28 18.24
CA LYS A 44 15.06 27.56 18.16
C LYS A 44 13.65 27.50 18.74
N VAL A 45 13.02 26.34 18.78
CA VAL A 45 11.63 26.18 19.21
C VAL A 45 11.57 25.29 20.44
N SER A 46 11.16 25.87 21.58
CA SER A 46 10.90 25.08 22.79
C SER A 46 9.78 24.06 22.53
N ASN A 47 9.96 22.82 22.95
CA ASN A 47 9.00 21.71 22.76
C ASN A 47 8.68 21.39 21.28
N PHE A 48 9.70 21.30 20.41
CA PHE A 48 9.57 20.93 19.00
C PHE A 48 8.73 19.66 18.75
N LEU A 49 8.85 18.67 19.62
CA LEU A 49 8.06 17.43 19.55
C LEU A 49 6.55 17.68 19.65
N ALA A 50 6.11 18.55 20.57
CA ALA A 50 4.71 18.88 20.75
C ALA A 50 4.15 19.69 19.57
N VAL A 51 4.97 20.59 19.01
CA VAL A 51 4.59 21.38 17.83
C VAL A 51 4.43 20.50 16.59
N SER A 52 5.36 19.57 16.36
CA SER A 52 5.29 18.61 15.25
C SER A 52 4.04 17.72 15.34
N GLN A 53 3.74 17.19 16.53
CA GLN A 53 2.52 16.41 16.76
C GLN A 53 1.25 17.25 16.56
N GLY A 54 1.23 18.48 17.06
CA GLY A 54 0.11 19.41 16.87
C GLY A 54 -0.16 19.70 15.38
N LEU A 55 0.88 20.00 14.61
CA LEU A 55 0.77 20.19 13.16
C LEU A 55 0.27 18.92 12.45
N GLY A 56 0.78 17.75 12.84
CA GLY A 56 0.32 16.47 12.32
C GLY A 56 -1.17 16.23 12.54
N ILE A 57 -1.67 16.52 13.75
CA ILE A 57 -3.10 16.38 14.09
C ILE A 57 -3.94 17.36 13.27
N VAL A 58 -3.49 18.62 13.14
CA VAL A 58 -4.19 19.65 12.34
C VAL A 58 -4.27 19.24 10.88
N VAL A 59 -3.18 18.74 10.30
CA VAL A 59 -3.15 18.25 8.91
C VAL A 59 -4.07 17.04 8.75
N GLY A 60 -3.98 16.05 9.65
CA GLY A 60 -4.85 14.87 9.60
C GLY A 60 -6.34 15.20 9.70
N LEU A 61 -6.74 16.04 10.67
CA LEU A 61 -8.12 16.49 10.82
C LEU A 61 -8.58 17.35 9.63
N GLY A 62 -7.71 18.23 9.14
CA GLY A 62 -7.96 19.06 7.96
C GLY A 62 -8.23 18.20 6.72
N THR A 63 -7.41 17.17 6.49
CA THR A 63 -7.60 16.22 5.39
C THR A 63 -8.92 15.46 5.55
N PHE A 64 -9.24 14.97 6.75
CA PHE A 64 -10.48 14.24 7.00
C PHE A 64 -11.73 15.07 6.70
N ILE A 65 -11.78 16.28 7.25
CA ILE A 65 -12.93 17.20 7.06
C ILE A 65 -13.00 17.67 5.60
N GLY A 66 -11.86 17.98 4.98
CA GLY A 66 -11.77 18.43 3.60
C GLY A 66 -12.32 17.41 2.62
N ILE A 67 -11.99 16.13 2.80
CA ILE A 67 -12.46 15.04 1.94
C ILE A 67 -13.96 14.81 2.12
N LEU A 68 -14.46 14.74 3.36
CA LEU A 68 -15.87 14.47 3.63
C LEU A 68 -16.81 15.61 3.20
N LYS A 69 -16.34 16.86 3.32
CA LYS A 69 -17.13 18.03 2.91
C LYS A 69 -17.18 18.20 1.40
N ASN A 70 -16.21 17.64 0.67
CA ASN A 70 -16.18 17.70 -0.78
C ASN A 70 -17.15 16.69 -1.40
N LYS A 71 -18.25 17.19 -1.96
CA LYS A 71 -19.29 16.35 -2.60
C LYS A 71 -18.74 15.51 -3.75
N ASN A 72 -17.82 16.05 -4.56
CA ASN A 72 -17.23 15.30 -5.68
C ASN A 72 -16.41 14.12 -5.19
N ALA A 73 -15.60 14.32 -4.15
CA ALA A 73 -14.82 13.23 -3.55
C ALA A 73 -15.73 12.17 -2.91
N SER A 74 -16.78 12.61 -2.22
CA SER A 74 -17.75 11.71 -1.58
C SER A 74 -18.50 10.83 -2.59
N THR A 75 -18.98 11.42 -3.70
CA THR A 75 -19.64 10.66 -4.78
C THR A 75 -18.66 9.68 -5.44
N HIS A 76 -17.43 10.12 -5.74
CA HIS A 76 -16.44 9.25 -6.34
C HIS A 76 -16.08 8.04 -5.46
N MET A 77 -15.97 8.24 -4.14
CA MET A 77 -15.74 7.13 -3.20
C MET A 77 -16.91 6.14 -3.15
N GLN A 78 -18.15 6.60 -3.33
CA GLN A 78 -19.32 5.73 -3.42
C GLN A 78 -19.30 4.89 -4.70
N GLU A 79 -18.94 5.50 -5.83
CA GLU A 79 -18.77 4.80 -7.11
C GLU A 79 -17.69 3.70 -7.00
N VAL A 80 -16.50 4.05 -6.49
CA VAL A 80 -15.40 3.09 -6.31
C VAL A 80 -15.80 1.95 -5.38
N TYR A 81 -16.50 2.24 -4.27
CA TYR A 81 -17.02 1.19 -3.40
C TYR A 81 -18.01 0.28 -4.13
N SER A 82 -18.90 0.85 -4.95
CA SER A 82 -19.87 0.07 -5.72
C SER A 82 -19.21 -0.86 -6.74
N GLU A 83 -18.07 -0.47 -7.31
CA GLU A 83 -17.28 -1.33 -8.21
C GLU A 83 -16.48 -2.38 -7.44
N LEU A 84 -15.89 -2.02 -6.30
CA LEU A 84 -15.13 -2.96 -5.45
C LEU A 84 -16.00 -4.11 -4.92
N VAL A 85 -17.29 -3.85 -4.63
CA VAL A 85 -18.22 -4.91 -4.19
C VAL A 85 -18.45 -5.95 -5.29
N LYS A 86 -18.37 -5.55 -6.56
CA LYS A 86 -18.54 -6.45 -7.70
C LYS A 86 -17.29 -7.31 -7.96
N VAL A 87 -16.14 -6.94 -7.41
CA VAL A 87 -14.90 -7.69 -7.57
C VAL A 87 -15.02 -9.03 -6.87
N ILE A 88 -14.93 -10.11 -7.65
CA ILE A 88 -14.90 -11.47 -7.13
C ILE A 88 -13.47 -11.74 -6.68
N TRP A 89 -13.26 -11.79 -5.36
CA TRP A 89 -11.97 -12.15 -4.79
C TRP A 89 -11.75 -13.66 -4.90
N PRO A 90 -10.57 -14.10 -5.36
CA PRO A 90 -10.28 -15.52 -5.54
C PRO A 90 -10.22 -16.23 -4.19
N ASP A 91 -10.77 -17.44 -4.13
CA ASP A 91 -10.66 -18.30 -2.97
C ASP A 91 -9.20 -18.73 -2.73
N LYS A 92 -8.84 -18.95 -1.46
CA LYS A 92 -7.48 -19.36 -1.06
C LYS A 92 -6.98 -20.56 -1.86
N ASP A 93 -7.85 -21.54 -2.10
CA ASP A 93 -7.50 -22.74 -2.88
C ASP A 93 -7.22 -22.44 -4.35
N SER A 94 -7.93 -21.47 -4.94
CA SER A 94 -7.67 -21.03 -6.31
C SER A 94 -6.31 -20.34 -6.41
N VAL A 95 -6.01 -19.44 -5.46
CA VAL A 95 -4.72 -18.76 -5.38
C VAL A 95 -3.59 -19.77 -5.20
N LEU A 96 -3.72 -20.70 -4.25
CA LEU A 96 -2.68 -21.71 -3.98
C LEU A 96 -2.44 -22.61 -5.18
N LYS A 97 -3.50 -23.09 -5.85
CA LYS A 97 -3.35 -23.92 -7.06
C LYS A 97 -2.61 -23.16 -8.17
N MET A 98 -2.96 -21.89 -8.39
CA MET A 98 -2.31 -21.06 -9.39
C MET A 98 -0.84 -20.80 -9.03
N THR A 99 -0.54 -20.46 -7.77
CA THR A 99 0.83 -20.25 -7.30
C THR A 99 1.67 -21.51 -7.44
N VAL A 100 1.17 -22.66 -7.00
CA VAL A 100 1.89 -23.94 -7.12
C VAL A 100 2.13 -24.30 -8.58
N GLY A 101 1.12 -24.12 -9.45
CA GLY A 101 1.28 -24.33 -10.89
C GLY A 101 2.36 -23.44 -11.50
N LEU A 102 2.41 -22.16 -11.11
CA LEU A 102 3.46 -21.24 -11.54
C LEU A 102 4.84 -21.66 -11.05
N VAL A 103 4.97 -22.02 -9.76
CA VAL A 103 6.26 -22.47 -9.19
C VAL A 103 6.79 -23.70 -9.92
N ILE A 104 5.93 -24.68 -10.20
CA ILE A 104 6.32 -25.89 -10.94
C ILE A 104 6.78 -25.52 -12.35
N THR A 105 6.00 -24.71 -13.07
CA THR A 105 6.31 -24.31 -14.45
C THR A 105 7.63 -23.56 -14.53
N VAL A 106 7.83 -22.56 -13.65
CA VAL A 106 9.06 -21.78 -13.57
C VAL A 106 10.25 -22.68 -13.20
N SER A 107 10.08 -23.62 -12.28
CA SER A 107 11.14 -24.55 -11.89
C SER A 107 11.58 -25.47 -13.04
N ILE A 108 10.64 -25.96 -13.85
CA ILE A 108 10.96 -26.79 -15.02
C ILE A 108 11.76 -25.98 -16.05
N ILE A 109 11.28 -24.78 -16.40
CA ILE A 109 11.96 -23.92 -17.38
C ILE A 109 13.37 -23.54 -16.88
N SER A 110 13.48 -23.16 -15.61
CA SER A 110 14.78 -22.87 -14.98
C SER A 110 15.70 -24.09 -15.00
N GLY A 111 15.19 -25.29 -14.71
CA GLY A 111 15.96 -26.53 -14.78
C GLY A 111 16.52 -26.81 -16.18
N ILE A 112 15.73 -26.58 -17.23
CA ILE A 112 16.18 -26.72 -18.62
C ILE A 112 17.33 -25.74 -18.91
N PHE A 113 17.19 -24.46 -18.52
CA PHE A 113 18.26 -23.48 -18.73
C PHE A 113 19.54 -23.84 -17.99
N VAL A 114 19.45 -24.30 -16.74
CA VAL A 114 20.63 -24.77 -15.99
C VAL A 114 21.32 -25.95 -16.68
N LEU A 115 20.55 -26.89 -17.24
CA LEU A 115 21.12 -28.03 -17.97
C LEU A 115 21.83 -27.61 -19.26
N VAL A 116 21.25 -26.66 -19.99
CA VAL A 116 21.87 -26.09 -21.19
C VAL A 116 23.19 -25.41 -20.82
N ASP A 117 23.18 -24.51 -19.84
CA ASP A 117 24.37 -23.79 -19.38
C ASP A 117 25.47 -24.75 -18.90
N PHE A 118 25.09 -25.77 -18.13
CA PHE A 118 26.02 -26.79 -17.65
C PHE A 118 26.64 -27.59 -18.79
N SER A 119 25.84 -27.96 -19.80
CA SER A 119 26.30 -28.71 -20.97
C SER A 119 27.31 -27.89 -21.77
N PHE A 120 27.00 -26.63 -22.07
CA PHE A 120 27.92 -25.74 -22.78
C PHE A 120 29.21 -25.49 -22.00
N ARG A 121 29.12 -25.30 -20.68
CA ARG A 121 30.30 -25.18 -19.82
C ARG A 121 31.19 -26.42 -19.92
N LYS A 122 30.60 -27.63 -19.87
CA LYS A 122 31.36 -28.87 -19.96
C LYS A 122 32.00 -29.09 -21.32
N VAL A 123 31.31 -28.70 -22.40
CA VAL A 123 31.89 -28.74 -23.76
C VAL A 123 33.06 -27.77 -23.88
N LEU A 124 32.92 -26.54 -23.34
CA LEU A 124 34.01 -25.56 -23.32
C LEU A 124 35.22 -26.04 -22.52
N GLU A 125 35.02 -26.59 -21.31
CA GLU A 125 36.09 -27.19 -20.48
C GLU A 125 36.82 -28.36 -21.17
N LEU A 126 36.19 -29.02 -22.16
CA LEU A 126 36.82 -30.11 -22.92
C LEU A 126 37.59 -29.60 -24.14
N LEU A 127 37.20 -28.46 -24.70
CA LEU A 127 37.83 -27.87 -25.90
C LEU A 127 38.96 -26.90 -25.56
N TYR A 128 38.94 -26.29 -24.37
CA TYR A 128 39.92 -25.31 -23.90
C TYR A 128 40.42 -25.68 -22.51
#